data_AF-L9Z353-F1
#
_entry.id   AF-L9Z353-F1
#
_cell.length_a   1.000
_cell.length_b   1.000
_cell.length_c   1.000
_cell.angle_alpha   90.00
_cell.angle_beta   90.00
_cell.angle_gamma   90.00
#
_symmetry.space_group_name_H-M   'P 1'
#
loop_
_entity.id
_entity.type
_entity.pdbx_description
1 polymer ?
#
loop_
_entity_poly.entity_id
_entity_poly.type
_entity_poly.pdbx_seq_one_letter_code
_entity_poly.pdbx_strand_id
1 'polypeptide(L)'
;METVLQNASVDDLRAFLRDVFAEHPDFRDQFLARFGDTGKSVEKYRGEIEQLFNRHTKHYPVVTDAIDFSHFFELAERYHERERYLDAAAVYRALFEEINDNETRIDAAYDHYAKSVQSALDGYLECVFAADIDEDEFRKYIGVLEDQAMSELPANTERFYRAIDDLEERR
;
A
#
# COMPACT_ATOMS: atom_id res chain seq x y z
N MET A 1 16.85 -4.41 31.09
CA MET A 1 16.98 -4.46 29.63
C MET A 1 17.04 -3.05 29.04
N GLU A 2 16.05 -2.21 29.29
CA GLU A 2 16.01 -0.82 28.79
C GLU A 2 17.30 -0.02 29.08
N THR A 3 17.79 -0.06 30.32
CA THR A 3 19.02 0.63 30.74
C THR A 3 20.29 0.11 30.05
N VAL A 4 20.30 -1.17 29.67
CA VAL A 4 21.44 -1.77 28.96
C VAL A 4 21.43 -1.32 27.50
N LEU A 5 20.26 -1.27 26.87
CA LEU A 5 20.09 -0.77 25.51
C LEU A 5 20.44 0.72 25.40
N GLN A 6 20.11 1.52 26.41
CA GLN A 6 20.42 2.97 26.44
C GLN A 6 21.90 3.27 26.65
N ASN A 7 22.63 2.39 27.34
CA ASN A 7 24.05 2.57 27.64
C ASN A 7 24.98 1.92 26.60
N ALA A 8 24.46 1.04 25.74
CA ALA A 8 25.22 0.41 24.69
C ALA A 8 25.58 1.42 23.60
N SER A 9 26.81 1.36 23.09
CA SER A 9 27.20 2.20 21.97
C SER A 9 26.47 1.77 20.70
N VAL A 10 26.29 2.69 19.75
CA VAL A 10 25.64 2.39 18.47
C VAL A 10 26.43 1.35 17.67
N ASP A 11 27.76 1.36 17.79
CA ASP A 11 28.63 0.40 17.11
C ASP A 11 28.49 -1.01 17.71
N ASP A 12 28.41 -1.13 19.04
CA ASP A 12 28.19 -2.40 19.73
C ASP A 12 26.80 -2.98 19.42
N LEU A 13 25.77 -2.12 19.38
CA LEU A 13 24.42 -2.53 18.99
C LEU A 13 24.37 -3.01 17.52
N ARG A 14 25.08 -2.34 16.60
CA ARG A 14 25.16 -2.79 15.20
C ARG A 14 25.90 -4.11 15.06
N ALA A 15 27.00 -4.30 15.80
CA ALA A 15 27.73 -5.57 15.81
C ALA A 15 26.85 -6.70 16.35
N PHE A 16 26.20 -6.49 17.49
CA PHE A 16 25.30 -7.46 18.09
C PHE A 16 24.14 -7.84 17.15
N LEU A 17 23.46 -6.85 16.56
CA LEU A 17 22.36 -7.12 15.61
C LEU A 17 22.85 -7.89 14.38
N ARG A 18 24.06 -7.59 13.87
CA ARG A 18 24.64 -8.31 12.74
C ARG A 18 24.87 -9.79 13.08
N ASP A 19 25.38 -10.09 14.27
CA ASP A 19 25.60 -11.47 14.72
C ASP A 19 24.26 -12.20 14.92
N VAL A 20 23.28 -11.56 15.56
CA VAL A 20 21.92 -12.11 15.73
C VAL A 20 21.25 -12.40 14.39
N PHE A 21 21.37 -11.52 13.40
CA PHE A 21 20.79 -11.72 12.06
C PHE A 21 21.51 -12.81 11.25
N ALA A 22 22.79 -13.07 11.52
CA ALA A 22 23.52 -14.16 10.90
C ALA A 22 23.09 -15.52 11.45
N GLU A 23 22.83 -15.59 12.76
CA GLU A 23 22.39 -16.83 13.42
C GLU A 23 20.88 -17.08 13.29
N HIS A 24 20.08 -16.03 13.15
CA HIS A 24 18.62 -16.10 13.11
C HIS A 24 18.01 -15.29 11.96
N PRO A 25 17.89 -15.90 10.76
CA PRO A 25 17.31 -15.27 9.58
C PRO A 25 15.89 -14.74 9.78
N ASP A 26 15.07 -15.41 10.59
CA ASP A 26 13.68 -14.99 10.86
C ASP A 26 13.61 -13.63 11.57
N PHE A 27 14.54 -13.34 12.50
CA PHE A 27 14.62 -12.04 13.18
C PHE A 27 15.14 -10.95 12.24
N ARG A 28 16.05 -11.30 11.32
CA ARG A 28 16.49 -10.38 10.27
C ARG A 28 15.32 -10.00 9.37
N ASP A 29 14.53 -10.97 8.94
CA ASP A 29 13.40 -10.73 8.05
C ASP A 29 12.30 -9.93 8.77
N GLN A 30 12.05 -10.17 10.07
CA GLN A 30 11.17 -9.35 10.89
C GLN A 30 11.69 -7.92 11.09
N PHE A 31 13.00 -7.76 11.29
CA PHE A 31 13.64 -6.45 11.42
C PHE A 31 13.57 -5.68 10.09
N LEU A 32 13.83 -6.33 8.95
CA LEU A 32 13.70 -5.73 7.63
C LEU A 32 12.25 -5.39 7.30
N ALA A 33 11.28 -6.23 7.67
CA ALA A 33 9.87 -5.92 7.53
C ALA A 33 9.44 -4.68 8.33
N ARG A 34 10.17 -4.36 9.42
CA ARG A 34 9.83 -3.25 10.32
C ARG A 34 10.69 -1.99 10.11
N PHE A 35 11.93 -2.15 9.70
CA PHE A 35 12.95 -1.09 9.63
C PHE A 35 13.73 -1.09 8.31
N GLY A 36 13.45 -2.01 7.40
CA GLY A 36 14.07 -2.03 6.08
C GLY A 36 13.67 -0.81 5.25
N ASP A 37 14.65 -0.27 4.53
CA ASP A 37 14.49 0.87 3.62
C ASP A 37 13.76 0.51 2.32
N THR A 38 13.43 -0.76 2.10
CA THR A 38 12.67 -1.21 0.95
C THR A 38 11.26 -1.59 1.37
N GLY A 39 10.26 -0.87 0.85
CA GLY A 39 8.86 -1.28 0.98
C GLY A 39 8.64 -2.64 0.29
N LYS A 40 7.53 -3.29 0.61
CA LYS A 40 7.10 -4.46 -0.17
C LYS A 40 6.69 -3.99 -1.59
N SER A 41 6.79 -4.88 -2.58
CA SER A 41 6.25 -4.57 -3.90
C SER A 41 4.73 -4.45 -3.87
N VAL A 42 4.16 -3.79 -4.88
CA VAL A 42 2.71 -3.64 -5.06
C VAL A 42 2.03 -5.01 -5.01
N GLU A 43 2.55 -6.00 -5.74
CA GLU A 43 1.99 -7.36 -5.85
C GLU A 43 1.95 -8.07 -4.49
N LYS A 44 2.91 -7.79 -3.61
CA LYS A 44 2.92 -8.37 -2.27
C LYS A 44 1.83 -7.75 -1.39
N TYR A 45 1.62 -6.44 -1.46
CA TYR A 45 0.48 -5.81 -0.78
C TYR A 45 -0.85 -6.28 -1.37
N ARG A 46 -0.93 -6.39 -2.70
CA ARG A 46 -2.09 -6.92 -3.39
C ARG A 46 -2.47 -8.32 -2.90
N GLY A 47 -1.49 -9.23 -2.81
CA GLY A 47 -1.71 -10.57 -2.26
C GLY A 47 -2.12 -10.60 -0.78
N GLU A 48 -1.75 -9.60 0.03
CA GLU A 48 -2.21 -9.46 1.41
C GLU A 48 -3.66 -8.95 1.48
N ILE A 49 -4.06 -8.07 0.57
CA ILE A 49 -5.44 -7.56 0.43
C ILE A 49 -6.37 -8.63 -0.13
N GLU A 50 -5.95 -9.37 -1.15
CA GLU A 50 -6.71 -10.50 -1.71
C GLU A 50 -6.94 -11.59 -0.64
N GLN A 51 -6.00 -11.80 0.28
CA GLN A 51 -6.21 -12.68 1.44
C GLN A 51 -7.30 -12.18 2.41
N LEU A 52 -7.58 -10.88 2.48
CA LEU A 52 -8.76 -10.38 3.20
C LEU A 52 -10.04 -10.80 2.49
N PHE A 53 -10.15 -10.56 1.17
CA PHE A 53 -11.31 -10.99 0.39
C PHE A 53 -11.54 -12.50 0.50
N ASN A 54 -10.50 -13.32 0.33
CA ASN A 54 -10.59 -14.77 0.45
C ASN A 54 -11.06 -15.26 1.83
N ARG A 55 -10.69 -14.56 2.91
CA ARG A 55 -11.19 -14.89 4.26
C ARG A 55 -12.68 -14.61 4.39
N HIS A 56 -13.14 -13.49 3.84
CA HIS A 56 -14.54 -13.10 3.88
C HIS A 56 -15.41 -13.95 2.95
N THR A 57 -14.86 -14.44 1.84
CA THR A 57 -15.59 -15.31 0.91
C THR A 57 -15.37 -16.81 1.13
N LYS A 58 -14.87 -17.23 2.30
CA LYS A 58 -14.57 -18.64 2.56
C LYS A 58 -15.82 -19.52 2.61
N HIS A 59 -16.93 -18.97 3.09
CA HIS A 59 -18.20 -19.68 3.29
C HIS A 59 -19.32 -19.23 2.35
N TYR A 60 -19.24 -18.00 1.86
CA TYR A 60 -20.15 -17.41 0.89
C TYR A 60 -19.31 -16.81 -0.24
N PRO A 61 -19.72 -16.90 -1.52
CA PRO A 61 -18.89 -16.48 -2.64
C PRO A 61 -18.65 -14.97 -2.72
N VAL A 62 -19.44 -14.19 -1.97
CA VAL A 62 -19.43 -12.73 -1.97
C VAL A 62 -19.17 -12.20 -0.56
N VAL A 63 -18.66 -10.97 -0.51
CA VAL A 63 -18.45 -10.21 0.70
C VAL A 63 -19.68 -9.32 0.94
N THR A 64 -20.31 -9.50 2.09
CA THR A 64 -21.49 -8.72 2.51
C THR A 64 -21.17 -7.71 3.61
N ASP A 65 -20.01 -7.83 4.26
CA ASP A 65 -19.58 -6.97 5.36
C ASP A 65 -18.35 -6.15 4.95
N ALA A 66 -18.20 -4.97 5.55
CA ALA A 66 -17.04 -4.11 5.31
C ALA A 66 -15.73 -4.79 5.75
N ILE A 67 -14.85 -5.09 4.79
CA ILE A 67 -13.47 -5.50 5.09
C ILE A 67 -12.71 -4.31 5.68
N ASP A 68 -12.06 -4.53 6.82
CA ASP A 68 -11.21 -3.52 7.43
C ASP A 68 -9.85 -3.43 6.70
N PHE A 69 -9.58 -2.26 6.11
CA PHE A 69 -8.33 -1.91 5.43
C PHE A 69 -7.44 -0.96 6.24
N SER A 70 -7.82 -0.57 7.45
CA SER A 70 -7.13 0.48 8.24
C SER A 70 -5.63 0.25 8.40
N HIS A 71 -5.21 -1.01 8.54
CA HIS A 71 -3.79 -1.35 8.64
C HIS A 71 -2.95 -0.86 7.45
N PHE A 72 -3.49 -0.91 6.23
CA PHE A 72 -2.79 -0.47 5.02
C PHE A 72 -2.72 1.05 4.95
N PHE A 73 -3.81 1.76 5.26
CA PHE A 73 -3.81 3.21 5.35
C PHE A 73 -2.80 3.70 6.39
N GLU A 74 -2.81 3.14 7.60
CA GLU A 74 -1.81 3.48 8.63
C GLU A 74 -0.38 3.16 8.20
N LEU A 75 -0.16 2.12 7.39
CA LEU A 75 1.15 1.79 6.86
C LEU A 75 1.62 2.81 5.82
N ALA A 76 0.73 3.20 4.89
CA ALA A 76 1.02 4.21 3.89
C ALA A 76 1.33 5.57 4.54
N GLU A 77 0.53 5.99 5.53
CA GLU A 77 0.79 7.20 6.32
C GLU A 77 2.17 7.16 6.99
N ARG A 78 2.55 6.03 7.60
CA ARG A 78 3.89 5.88 8.20
C ARG A 78 5.02 5.98 7.19
N TYR A 79 4.80 5.56 5.94
CA TYR A 79 5.78 5.76 4.87
C TYR A 79 5.82 7.23 4.45
N HIS A 80 4.67 7.86 4.29
CA HIS A 80 4.54 9.28 3.96
C HIS A 80 5.23 10.19 4.99
N GLU A 81 4.98 9.98 6.29
CA GLU A 81 5.64 10.68 7.41
C GLU A 81 7.17 10.56 7.41
N ARG A 82 7.72 9.54 6.75
CA ARG A 82 9.16 9.29 6.61
C ARG A 82 9.69 9.72 5.24
N GLU A 83 8.90 10.49 4.49
CA GLU A 83 9.22 10.96 3.13
C GLU A 83 9.45 9.80 2.14
N ARG A 84 8.94 8.60 2.46
CA ARG A 84 9.02 7.40 1.61
C ARG A 84 7.81 7.34 0.69
N TYR A 85 7.63 8.38 -0.12
CA TYR A 85 6.42 8.60 -0.89
C TYR A 85 6.12 7.47 -1.89
N LEU A 86 7.12 6.92 -2.56
CA LEU A 86 6.90 5.83 -3.52
C LEU A 86 6.50 4.50 -2.84
N ASP A 87 7.00 4.24 -1.63
CA ASP A 87 6.56 3.08 -0.85
C ASP A 87 5.11 3.25 -0.36
N ALA A 88 4.72 4.48 0.03
CA ALA A 88 3.34 4.81 0.37
C ALA A 88 2.41 4.68 -0.85
N ALA A 89 2.83 5.21 -2.01
CA ALA A 89 2.11 5.08 -3.27
C ALA A 89 1.91 3.60 -3.66
N ALA A 90 2.89 2.73 -3.40
CA ALA A 90 2.74 1.29 -3.67
C ALA A 90 1.65 0.63 -2.81
N VAL A 91 1.48 1.05 -1.55
CA VAL A 91 0.39 0.57 -0.68
C VAL A 91 -0.96 1.07 -1.17
N TYR A 92 -1.07 2.36 -1.48
CA TYR A 92 -2.29 2.96 -2.00
C TYR A 92 -2.72 2.36 -3.33
N ARG A 93 -1.75 2.13 -4.23
CA ARG A 93 -1.95 1.41 -5.48
C ARG A 93 -2.55 0.02 -5.26
N ALA A 94 -1.92 -0.76 -4.39
CA ALA A 94 -2.42 -2.09 -4.09
C ALA A 94 -3.85 -2.09 -3.55
N LEU A 95 -4.22 -1.08 -2.75
CA LEU A 95 -5.59 -0.92 -2.25
C LEU A 95 -6.61 -0.68 -3.36
N PHE A 96 -6.41 0.34 -4.21
CA PHE A 96 -7.41 0.63 -5.24
C PHE A 96 -7.48 -0.45 -6.31
N GLU A 97 -6.35 -1.05 -6.70
CA GLU A 97 -6.33 -2.11 -7.72
C GLU A 97 -7.05 -3.35 -7.22
N GLU A 98 -6.75 -3.84 -6.00
CA GLU A 98 -7.40 -5.06 -5.49
C GLU A 98 -8.86 -4.86 -5.16
N ILE A 99 -9.26 -3.70 -4.64
CA ILE A 99 -10.67 -3.44 -4.38
C ILE A 99 -11.44 -3.38 -5.71
N ASN A 100 -10.85 -2.77 -6.75
CA ASN A 100 -11.48 -2.69 -8.07
C ASN A 100 -11.56 -4.07 -8.75
N ASP A 101 -10.49 -4.87 -8.70
CA ASP A 101 -10.45 -6.21 -9.30
C ASP A 101 -11.42 -7.18 -8.59
N ASN A 102 -11.69 -6.96 -7.30
CA ASN A 102 -12.65 -7.74 -6.52
C ASN A 102 -14.09 -7.19 -6.55
N GLU A 103 -14.41 -6.21 -7.40
CA GLU A 103 -15.73 -5.55 -7.42
C GLU A 103 -16.89 -6.55 -7.55
N THR A 104 -16.74 -7.56 -8.41
CA THR A 104 -17.76 -8.61 -8.63
C THR A 104 -18.03 -9.48 -7.41
N ARG A 105 -17.13 -9.48 -6.41
CA ARG A 105 -17.29 -10.22 -5.14
C ARG A 105 -17.94 -9.35 -4.07
N ILE A 106 -18.20 -8.07 -4.31
CA ILE A 106 -18.79 -7.15 -3.33
C ILE A 106 -20.31 -7.09 -3.54
N ASP A 107 -21.07 -7.63 -2.59
CA ASP A 107 -22.54 -7.69 -2.66
C ASP A 107 -23.21 -6.66 -1.75
N ALA A 108 -22.47 -6.09 -0.79
CA ALA A 108 -22.96 -5.03 0.09
C ALA A 108 -21.82 -4.16 0.61
N ALA A 109 -22.15 -3.19 1.47
CA ALA A 109 -21.24 -2.17 1.98
C ALA A 109 -20.55 -1.35 0.87
N TYR A 110 -21.23 -1.12 -0.26
CA TYR A 110 -20.71 -0.38 -1.41
C TYR A 110 -20.09 0.97 -1.04
N ASP A 111 -20.74 1.73 -0.15
CA ASP A 111 -20.22 3.02 0.32
C ASP A 111 -18.85 2.92 1.00
N HIS A 112 -18.60 1.82 1.73
CA HIS A 112 -17.32 1.56 2.40
C HIS A 112 -16.20 1.32 1.40
N TYR A 113 -16.42 0.45 0.41
CA TYR A 113 -15.44 0.16 -0.63
C TYR A 113 -15.22 1.37 -1.53
N ALA A 114 -16.30 2.05 -1.88
CA ALA A 114 -16.27 3.29 -2.64
C ALA A 114 -15.38 4.35 -1.98
N LYS A 115 -15.60 4.57 -0.67
CA LYS A 115 -14.78 5.48 0.13
C LYS A 115 -13.33 5.02 0.24
N SER A 116 -13.10 3.72 0.41
CA SER A 116 -11.75 3.16 0.50
C SER A 116 -10.96 3.35 -0.79
N VAL A 117 -11.58 3.13 -1.96
CA VAL A 117 -10.96 3.42 -3.26
C VAL A 117 -10.65 4.90 -3.41
N GLN A 118 -11.58 5.79 -3.06
CA GLN A 118 -11.33 7.24 -3.16
C GLN A 118 -10.18 7.67 -2.25
N SER A 119 -10.17 7.24 -0.98
CA SER A 119 -9.08 7.58 -0.06
C SER A 119 -7.73 7.02 -0.50
N ALA A 120 -7.71 5.84 -1.13
CA ALA A 120 -6.48 5.29 -1.70
C ALA A 120 -6.01 6.09 -2.93
N LEU A 121 -6.91 6.54 -3.80
CA LEU A 121 -6.57 7.42 -4.92
C LEU A 121 -6.02 8.77 -4.42
N ASP A 122 -6.68 9.41 -3.46
CA ASP A 122 -6.24 10.69 -2.92
C ASP A 122 -4.82 10.60 -2.33
N GLY A 123 -4.56 9.56 -1.53
CA GLY A 123 -3.22 9.31 -0.96
C GLY A 123 -2.18 8.93 -2.00
N TYR A 124 -2.56 8.17 -3.04
CA TYR A 124 -1.67 7.86 -4.17
C TYR A 124 -1.23 9.13 -4.88
N LEU A 125 -2.17 10.02 -5.22
CA LEU A 125 -1.89 11.29 -5.90
C LEU A 125 -0.96 12.15 -5.06
N GLU A 126 -1.26 12.32 -3.77
CA GLU A 126 -0.42 13.09 -2.84
C GLU A 126 1.02 12.57 -2.81
N CYS A 127 1.20 11.25 -2.72
CA CYS A 127 2.52 10.63 -2.71
C CYS A 127 3.27 10.83 -4.03
N VAL A 128 2.59 10.68 -5.18
CA VAL A 128 3.20 10.85 -6.50
C VAL A 128 3.68 12.30 -6.70
N PHE A 129 2.89 13.28 -6.28
CA PHE A 129 3.32 14.69 -6.32
C PHE A 129 4.48 14.99 -5.37
N ALA A 130 4.47 14.42 -4.16
CA ALA A 130 5.51 14.66 -3.17
C ALA A 130 6.86 14.01 -3.51
N ALA A 131 6.87 12.98 -4.35
CA ALA A 131 8.05 12.20 -4.67
C ALA A 131 9.07 12.90 -5.60
N ASP A 132 8.72 14.06 -6.19
CA ASP A 132 9.59 14.85 -7.10
C ASP A 132 10.29 13.98 -8.18
N ILE A 133 9.52 13.08 -8.80
CA ILE A 133 9.99 12.16 -9.83
C ILE A 133 10.03 12.82 -11.21
N ASP A 134 10.87 12.29 -12.10
CA ASP A 134 10.96 12.77 -13.48
C ASP A 134 9.70 12.47 -14.30
N GLU A 135 9.62 13.08 -15.48
CA GLU A 135 8.48 12.97 -16.40
C GLU A 135 8.16 11.54 -16.83
N ASP A 136 9.19 10.77 -17.17
CA ASP A 136 9.00 9.43 -17.71
C ASP A 136 8.55 8.47 -16.61
N GLU A 137 9.05 8.67 -15.40
CA GLU A 137 8.59 7.96 -14.21
C GLU A 137 7.16 8.38 -13.84
N PHE A 138 6.84 9.69 -13.81
CA PHE A 138 5.51 10.20 -13.52
C PHE A 138 4.44 9.64 -14.46
N ARG A 139 4.75 9.53 -15.77
CA ARG A 139 3.85 8.94 -16.76
C ARG A 139 3.52 7.47 -16.45
N LYS A 140 4.42 6.71 -15.81
CA LYS A 140 4.11 5.35 -15.38
C LYS A 140 3.04 5.32 -14.29
N TYR A 141 3.01 6.30 -13.40
CA TYR A 141 1.98 6.40 -12.35
C TYR A 141 0.62 6.78 -12.93
N ILE A 142 0.58 7.65 -13.95
CA ILE A 142 -0.66 7.88 -14.73
C ILE A 142 -1.12 6.59 -15.42
N GLY A 143 -0.20 5.88 -16.09
CA GLY A 143 -0.53 4.66 -16.84
C GLY A 143 -1.20 3.57 -15.99
N VAL A 144 -0.88 3.50 -14.70
CA VAL A 144 -1.58 2.60 -13.76
C VAL A 144 -3.06 2.95 -13.65
N LEU A 145 -3.39 4.24 -13.55
CA LEU A 145 -4.78 4.69 -13.46
C LEU A 145 -5.51 4.51 -14.79
N GLU A 146 -4.82 4.69 -15.91
CA GLU A 146 -5.37 4.40 -17.25
C GLU A 146 -5.74 2.92 -17.40
N ASP A 147 -4.84 2.02 -17.01
CA ASP A 147 -5.08 0.58 -17.02
C ASP A 147 -6.31 0.21 -16.17
N GLN A 148 -6.46 0.82 -14.99
CA GLN A 148 -7.62 0.62 -14.12
C GLN A 148 -8.91 1.22 -14.69
N ALA A 149 -8.84 2.40 -15.32
CA ALA A 149 -9.99 3.03 -15.97
C ALA A 149 -10.52 2.20 -17.15
N MET A 150 -9.62 1.50 -17.86
CA MET A 150 -9.93 0.63 -18.99
C MET A 150 -10.29 -0.81 -18.60
N SER A 151 -10.25 -1.15 -17.30
CA SER A 151 -10.65 -2.47 -16.82
C SER A 151 -12.10 -2.79 -17.19
N GLU A 152 -12.42 -4.09 -17.33
CA GLU A 152 -13.76 -4.57 -17.69
C GLU A 152 -14.83 -4.24 -16.63
N LEU A 153 -14.41 -3.77 -15.44
CA LEU A 153 -15.25 -3.44 -14.29
C LEU A 153 -15.46 -1.93 -14.15
N PRO A 154 -16.65 -1.39 -14.49
CA PRO A 154 -16.84 0.06 -14.65
C PRO A 154 -17.07 0.83 -13.34
N ALA A 155 -17.18 0.16 -12.19
CA ALA A 155 -17.71 0.77 -10.96
C ALA A 155 -16.90 1.98 -10.45
N ASN A 156 -15.60 2.02 -10.75
CA ASN A 156 -14.70 3.11 -10.36
C ASN A 156 -14.10 3.87 -11.54
N THR A 157 -14.50 3.59 -12.78
CA THR A 157 -13.92 4.20 -13.99
C THR A 157 -13.91 5.73 -13.94
N GLU A 158 -15.01 6.36 -13.51
CA GLU A 158 -15.07 7.83 -13.41
C GLU A 158 -14.08 8.39 -12.37
N ARG A 159 -13.81 7.65 -11.28
CA ARG A 159 -12.82 8.06 -10.27
C ARG A 159 -11.40 7.97 -10.79
N PHE A 160 -11.10 6.92 -11.56
CA PHE A 160 -9.78 6.81 -12.20
C PHE A 160 -9.55 7.91 -13.22
N TYR A 161 -10.54 8.24 -14.06
CA TYR A 161 -10.41 9.37 -14.98
C TYR A 161 -10.23 10.71 -14.26
N ARG A 162 -11.02 10.99 -13.21
CA ARG A 162 -10.79 12.19 -12.40
C ARG A 162 -9.38 12.24 -11.81
N ALA A 163 -8.89 11.11 -11.29
CA ALA A 163 -7.55 11.04 -10.72
C ALA A 163 -6.45 11.25 -11.78
N ILE A 164 -6.67 10.80 -13.02
CA ILE A 164 -5.78 11.11 -14.17
C ILE A 164 -5.81 12.61 -14.45
N ASP A 165 -6.99 13.20 -14.60
CA ASP A 165 -7.14 14.64 -14.84
C ASP A 165 -6.43 15.46 -13.75
N ASP A 166 -6.60 15.09 -12.47
CA ASP A 166 -5.95 15.75 -11.34
C ASP A 166 -4.41 15.65 -11.40
N LEU A 167 -3.85 14.51 -11.84
CA LEU A 167 -2.41 14.33 -12.04
C LEU A 167 -1.88 15.18 -13.20
N GLU A 168 -2.65 15.29 -14.29
CA GLU A 168 -2.26 16.07 -15.48
C GLU A 168 -2.36 17.59 -15.24
N GLU A 169 -3.36 18.05 -14.50
CA GLU A 169 -3.58 19.48 -14.23
C GLU A 169 -2.56 20.09 -13.25
N ARG A 170 -2.07 19.28 -12.31
CA ARG A 170 -1.20 19.74 -11.21
C ARG A 170 0.29 19.53 -11.47
N ARG A 171 0.66 19.05 -12.65
CA ARG A 171 2.04 18.81 -13.05
C ARG A 171 2.78 20.08 -13.49
#